data_AF-A0A1I6KFS2-F1
#
_entry.id   AF-A0A1I6KFS2-F1
#
_cell.length_a   1.000
_cell.length_b   1.000
_cell.length_c   1.000
_cell.angle_alpha   90.00
_cell.angle_beta   90.00
_cell.angle_gamma   90.00
#
_symmetry.space_group_name_H-M   'P 1'
#
loop_
_entity.id
_entity.type
_entity.pdbx_description
1 polymer ?
#
loop_
_entity_poly.entity_id
_entity_poly.type
_entity_poly.pdbx_seq_one_letter_code
_entity_poly.pdbx_strand_id
1 'polypeptide(L)'
;MDIIDEKGRLFGVVNVVDALVVLLVLALVAAGVALVLGSDSDPAQSDELDNASTHATLDLGTQPEYILAQLEEGDTYSPGEDDNLTVTDVHLEPRANGDAAALLRVRLEGDPASESFQYDGAPPRLGRELQVVTDQYQVNGVVTGTGEADAVETTERGVLVAGTVPADTASEIREGDAFTLRERTVATVESVEVFGTDEPDRKRVRLGLTLDARQTSEGTQFAGERLAEGAEIPFRTDDYGLSLAVQRVGATEPRGEPATRTVTLQIEDADPGLATAIEAGMTESVNDRTVATLTDVQRERSTVILVSEDGDVYERDHPRNLDVTMTADLSVRETGGGLTFKGESLQYGSTVTLDLGSVTVEATVASL
;
A
#
# COMPACT_ATOMS: atom_id res chain seq x y z
N MET A 1 50.61 9.77 -27.88
CA MET A 1 51.89 10.13 -27.23
C MET A 1 51.61 10.00 -25.75
N ASP A 2 52.12 8.95 -25.12
CA ASP A 2 51.77 8.65 -23.73
C ASP A 2 52.44 9.64 -22.78
N ILE A 3 51.63 10.23 -21.91
CA ILE A 3 52.03 11.30 -20.99
C ILE A 3 52.98 10.77 -19.88
N ILE A 4 52.99 9.44 -19.67
CA ILE A 4 53.78 8.76 -18.62
C ILE A 4 54.47 7.53 -19.23
N ASP A 5 55.80 7.43 -19.10
CA ASP A 5 56.59 6.26 -19.55
C ASP A 5 56.57 5.10 -18.51
N GLU A 6 56.83 3.87 -18.95
CA GLU A 6 56.89 2.62 -18.15
C GLU A 6 57.77 2.68 -16.89
N LYS A 7 58.62 3.70 -16.76
CA LYS A 7 59.46 4.02 -15.58
C LYS A 7 58.87 5.11 -14.67
N GLY A 8 57.61 5.52 -14.88
CA GLY A 8 56.89 6.49 -14.04
C GLY A 8 57.35 7.94 -14.23
N ARG A 9 57.79 8.34 -15.42
CA ARG A 9 58.25 9.72 -15.70
C ARG A 9 57.23 10.48 -16.55
N LEU A 10 56.83 11.67 -16.09
CA LEU A 10 55.92 12.57 -16.79
C LEU A 10 56.71 13.29 -17.90
N PHE A 11 56.25 13.16 -19.15
CA PHE A 11 56.90 13.74 -20.34
C PHE A 11 58.39 13.40 -20.52
N GLY A 12 58.86 12.29 -19.96
CA GLY A 12 60.24 11.79 -20.12
C GLY A 12 61.34 12.60 -19.42
N VAL A 13 61.01 13.68 -18.69
CA VAL A 13 62.01 14.56 -18.05
C VAL A 13 61.91 14.57 -16.52
N VAL A 14 60.70 14.41 -15.95
CA VAL A 14 60.46 14.54 -14.49
C VAL A 14 59.81 13.27 -13.94
N ASN A 15 60.21 12.81 -12.76
CA ASN A 15 59.60 11.66 -12.10
C ASN A 15 58.19 12.05 -11.58
N VAL A 16 57.16 11.24 -11.87
CA VAL A 16 55.76 11.49 -11.49
C VAL A 16 55.61 11.78 -10.01
N VAL A 17 56.35 11.05 -9.17
CA VAL A 17 56.26 11.19 -7.72
C VAL A 17 56.76 12.56 -7.28
N ASP A 18 57.83 13.06 -7.90
CA ASP A 18 58.41 14.36 -7.57
C ASP A 18 57.51 15.52 -8.07
N ALA A 19 56.90 15.35 -9.24
CA ALA A 19 55.89 16.29 -9.75
C ALA A 19 54.67 16.41 -8.81
N LEU A 20 54.22 15.29 -8.24
CA LEU A 20 53.13 15.27 -7.25
C LEU A 20 53.52 15.95 -5.93
N VAL A 21 54.74 15.75 -5.45
CA VAL A 21 55.24 16.41 -4.24
C VAL A 21 55.36 17.92 -4.44
N VAL A 22 55.85 18.38 -5.59
CA VAL A 22 55.90 19.81 -5.93
C VAL A 22 54.50 20.42 -6.01
N LEU A 23 53.52 19.70 -6.57
CA LEU A 23 52.13 20.15 -6.65
C LEU A 23 51.50 20.25 -5.25
N LEU A 24 51.76 19.28 -4.38
CA LEU A 24 51.33 19.30 -2.97
C LEU A 24 51.93 20.49 -2.21
N VAL A 25 53.22 20.77 -2.40
CA VAL A 25 53.89 21.92 -1.77
C VAL A 25 53.32 23.23 -2.31
N LEU A 26 53.05 23.34 -3.62
CA LEU A 26 52.39 24.51 -4.21
C LEU A 26 50.97 24.71 -3.66
N ALA A 27 50.20 23.64 -3.46
CA ALA A 27 48.86 23.71 -2.87
C ALA A 27 48.91 24.18 -1.41
N LEU A 28 49.87 23.67 -0.63
CA LEU A 28 50.09 24.11 0.76
C LEU A 28 50.56 25.56 0.86
N VAL A 29 51.40 26.00 -0.07
CA VAL A 29 51.82 27.42 -0.15
C VAL A 29 50.65 28.31 -0.58
N ALA A 30 49.83 27.89 -1.54
CA ALA A 30 48.64 28.64 -1.95
C ALA A 30 47.60 28.75 -0.81
N ALA A 31 47.36 27.65 -0.08
CA ALA A 31 46.51 27.65 1.11
C ALA A 31 47.09 28.51 2.24
N GLY A 32 48.41 28.47 2.46
CA GLY A 32 49.09 29.30 3.45
C GLY A 32 49.08 30.79 3.12
N VAL A 33 49.21 31.17 1.84
CA VAL A 33 49.14 32.56 1.38
C VAL A 33 47.72 33.11 1.46
N ALA A 34 46.69 32.30 1.15
CA ALA A 34 45.29 32.69 1.33
C ALA A 34 44.92 32.94 2.81
N LEU A 35 45.50 32.15 3.72
CA LEU A 35 45.22 32.26 5.15
C LEU A 35 45.95 33.45 5.81
N VAL A 36 47.12 33.86 5.29
CA VAL A 36 47.93 34.96 5.84
C VAL A 36 47.59 36.33 5.19
N LEU A 37 47.03 36.36 3.98
CA LEU A 37 46.62 37.61 3.30
C LEU A 37 45.10 37.88 3.37
N GLY A 38 44.30 36.98 3.96
CA GLY A 38 42.84 37.13 4.12
C GLY A 38 42.40 37.81 5.41
N SER A 39 43.33 38.24 6.27
CA SER A 39 43.04 38.98 7.50
C SER A 39 43.24 40.48 7.30
N ASP A 40 42.24 41.14 6.71
CA ASP A 40 41.76 42.49 7.07
C ASP A 40 40.87 43.02 5.94
N SER A 41 39.62 43.34 6.30
CA SER A 41 38.54 43.98 5.50
C SER A 41 37.48 43.04 4.93
N ASP A 42 36.49 42.66 5.75
CA ASP A 42 35.11 42.56 5.27
C ASP A 42 34.19 43.35 6.22
N PRO A 43 33.31 44.23 5.71
CA PRO A 43 32.49 45.13 6.49
C PRO A 43 31.37 44.33 7.15
N ALA A 44 31.10 44.63 8.43
CA ALA A 44 29.89 44.24 9.15
C ALA A 44 29.27 42.91 8.68
N GLN A 45 29.63 41.83 9.36
CA GLN A 45 28.62 40.84 9.70
C GLN A 45 27.51 41.64 10.40
N SER A 46 26.52 42.09 9.63
CA SER A 46 25.17 42.09 10.13
C SER A 46 24.97 40.67 10.60
N ASP A 47 24.97 40.47 11.91
CA ASP A 47 24.22 39.37 12.50
C ASP A 47 22.85 39.44 11.81
N GLU A 48 22.62 38.62 10.78
CA GLU A 48 21.25 38.27 10.41
C GLU A 48 20.67 37.81 11.75
N LEU A 49 19.74 38.59 12.28
CA LEU A 49 18.90 38.12 13.35
C LEU A 49 18.35 36.80 12.82
N ASP A 50 18.82 35.66 13.32
CA ASP A 50 18.22 34.37 13.00
C ASP A 50 16.73 34.55 13.29
N ASN A 51 15.91 34.73 12.25
CA ASN A 51 14.48 34.91 12.43
C ASN A 51 14.03 33.69 13.23
N ALA A 52 13.37 33.95 14.36
CA ALA A 52 12.82 32.85 15.14
C ALA A 52 11.92 32.08 14.18
N SER A 53 12.13 30.77 14.05
CA SER A 53 11.39 29.95 13.10
C SER A 53 10.91 28.66 13.75
N THR A 54 9.81 28.14 13.24
CA THR A 54 9.26 26.85 13.65
C THR A 54 8.53 26.21 12.48
N HIS A 55 8.32 24.90 12.51
CA HIS A 55 7.45 24.26 11.53
C HIS A 55 6.08 23.95 12.09
N ALA A 56 5.06 24.09 11.25
CA ALA A 56 3.68 23.73 11.54
C ALA A 56 3.14 22.80 10.44
N THR A 57 2.20 21.92 10.82
CA THR A 57 1.42 21.13 9.87
C THR A 57 0.04 21.75 9.75
N LEU A 58 -0.35 22.14 8.54
CA LEU A 58 -1.66 22.70 8.20
C LEU A 58 -2.50 21.63 7.53
N ASP A 59 -3.69 21.36 8.08
CA ASP A 59 -4.70 20.51 7.46
C ASP A 59 -5.68 21.37 6.66
N LEU A 60 -5.63 21.23 5.34
CA LEU A 60 -6.48 21.96 4.40
C LEU A 60 -7.78 21.20 4.13
N GLY A 61 -7.94 19.99 4.68
CA GLY A 61 -9.04 19.10 4.35
C GLY A 61 -9.04 18.67 2.88
N THR A 62 -10.19 18.21 2.41
CA THR A 62 -10.40 17.85 1.00
C THR A 62 -10.36 19.09 0.11
N GLN A 63 -9.55 19.04 -0.93
CA GLN A 63 -9.38 20.15 -1.87
C GLN A 63 -9.76 19.72 -3.30
N PRO A 64 -10.32 20.63 -4.12
CA PRO A 64 -10.52 20.36 -5.53
C PRO A 64 -9.21 20.06 -6.25
N GLU A 65 -9.25 19.21 -7.27
CA GLU A 65 -8.05 18.79 -8.04
C GLU A 65 -7.25 19.97 -8.60
N TYR A 66 -7.94 21.03 -9.08
CA TYR A 66 -7.27 22.22 -9.60
C TYR A 66 -6.55 23.04 -8.52
N ILE A 67 -6.93 22.93 -7.24
CA ILE A 67 -6.16 23.54 -6.13
C ILE A 67 -4.97 22.67 -5.81
N LEU A 68 -5.19 21.36 -5.69
CA LEU A 68 -4.10 20.40 -5.44
C LEU A 68 -3.01 20.58 -6.49
N ALA A 69 -3.35 20.59 -7.78
CA ALA A 69 -2.37 20.76 -8.86
C ALA A 69 -1.55 22.07 -8.82
N GLN A 70 -1.89 23.04 -7.95
CA GLN A 70 -1.13 24.29 -7.78
C GLN A 70 -0.36 24.35 -6.46
N LEU A 71 -0.61 23.44 -5.49
CA LEU A 71 0.14 23.41 -4.23
C LEU A 71 1.56 22.88 -4.51
N GLU A 72 2.58 23.69 -4.30
CA GLU A 72 3.98 23.33 -4.55
C GLU A 72 4.86 23.51 -3.31
N GLU A 73 5.89 22.66 -3.19
CA GLU A 73 6.96 22.87 -2.22
C GLU A 73 7.76 24.12 -2.62
N GLY A 74 8.04 24.98 -1.65
CA GLY A 74 8.69 26.27 -1.86
C GLY A 74 7.71 27.44 -2.03
N ASP A 75 6.40 27.19 -2.09
CA ASP A 75 5.39 28.26 -2.09
C ASP A 75 5.55 29.15 -0.84
N THR A 76 5.49 30.47 -1.02
CA THR A 76 5.65 31.43 0.08
C THR A 76 4.44 32.35 0.24
N TYR A 77 4.21 32.78 1.48
CA TYR A 77 3.19 33.78 1.82
C TYR A 77 3.69 34.66 2.97
N SER A 78 3.64 35.99 2.78
CA SER A 78 4.10 36.97 3.78
C SER A 78 2.95 37.90 4.18
N PRO A 79 2.23 37.64 5.29
CA PRO A 79 1.14 38.51 5.75
C PRO A 79 1.63 39.82 6.40
N GLY A 80 2.91 39.91 6.76
CA GLY A 80 3.55 41.08 7.39
C GLY A 80 5.01 41.26 6.96
N GLU A 81 5.68 42.29 7.47
CA GLU A 81 7.09 42.58 7.13
C GLU A 81 8.06 41.51 7.66
N ASP A 82 7.80 41.00 8.87
CA ASP A 82 8.66 40.03 9.56
C ASP A 82 8.10 38.59 9.53
N ASP A 83 6.90 38.41 8.98
CA ASP A 83 6.19 37.13 8.95
C ASP A 83 6.31 36.49 7.57
N ASN A 84 6.88 35.28 7.51
CA ASN A 84 6.97 34.51 6.27
C ASN A 84 6.58 33.05 6.51
N LEU A 85 5.72 32.53 5.64
CA LEU A 85 5.38 31.12 5.57
C LEU A 85 5.99 30.56 4.29
N THR A 86 6.70 29.44 4.41
CA THR A 86 7.21 28.67 3.27
C THR A 86 6.69 27.24 3.35
N VAL A 87 6.05 26.74 2.30
CA VAL A 87 5.64 25.34 2.20
C VAL A 87 6.89 24.48 2.02
N THR A 88 7.12 23.54 2.93
CA THR A 88 8.30 22.66 2.92
C THR A 88 7.98 21.24 2.50
N ASP A 89 6.72 20.81 2.62
CA ASP A 89 6.24 19.51 2.12
C ASP A 89 4.73 19.59 1.83
N VAL A 90 4.31 18.98 0.73
CA VAL A 90 2.90 18.81 0.35
C VAL A 90 2.56 17.32 0.42
N HIS A 91 1.87 16.91 1.48
CA HIS A 91 1.44 15.53 1.66
C HIS A 91 -0.04 15.39 1.28
N LEU A 92 -0.34 14.42 0.41
CA LEU A 92 -1.70 14.14 -0.06
C LEU A 92 -2.21 12.84 0.54
N GLU A 93 -3.39 12.90 1.14
CA GLU A 93 -4.08 11.72 1.65
C GLU A 93 -5.27 11.38 0.74
N PRO A 94 -5.38 10.14 0.23
CA PRO A 94 -6.49 9.76 -0.62
C PRO A 94 -7.80 9.73 0.18
N ARG A 95 -8.94 9.98 -0.49
CA ARG A 95 -10.29 9.81 0.05
C ARG A 95 -11.03 8.72 -0.71
N ALA A 96 -11.99 8.06 -0.04
CA ALA A 96 -12.76 6.97 -0.63
C ALA A 96 -13.59 7.38 -1.86
N ASN A 97 -13.98 8.65 -1.97
CA ASN A 97 -14.72 9.18 -3.12
C ASN A 97 -13.81 9.53 -4.32
N GLY A 98 -12.49 9.38 -4.19
CA GLY A 98 -11.53 9.70 -5.22
C GLY A 98 -10.96 11.11 -5.16
N ASP A 99 -11.42 11.95 -4.23
CA ASP A 99 -10.75 13.20 -3.92
C ASP A 99 -9.49 12.94 -3.08
N ALA A 100 -8.70 13.99 -2.84
CA ALA A 100 -7.60 13.93 -1.87
C ALA A 100 -7.68 15.10 -0.90
N ALA A 101 -7.24 14.86 0.33
CA ALA A 101 -6.96 15.92 1.28
C ALA A 101 -5.49 16.31 1.24
N ALA A 102 -5.22 17.57 1.56
CA ALA A 102 -3.88 18.10 1.60
C ALA A 102 -3.45 18.45 3.03
N LEU A 103 -2.25 18.02 3.38
CA LEU A 103 -1.52 18.44 4.56
C LEU A 103 -0.29 19.21 4.08
N LEU A 104 -0.14 20.45 4.51
CA LEU A 104 1.06 21.23 4.24
C LEU A 104 1.96 21.21 5.46
N ARG A 105 3.21 20.80 5.30
CA ARG A 105 4.26 21.18 6.25
C ARG A 105 4.76 22.55 5.83
N VAL A 106 4.80 23.48 6.78
CA VAL A 106 5.23 24.85 6.52
C VAL A 106 6.29 25.28 7.53
N ARG A 107 7.31 26.00 7.06
CA ARG A 107 8.20 26.78 7.91
C ARG A 107 7.57 28.15 8.12
N LEU A 108 7.39 28.51 9.38
CA LEU A 108 6.92 29.83 9.81
C LEU A 108 8.11 30.59 10.37
N GLU A 109 8.34 31.77 9.84
CA GLU A 109 9.28 32.78 10.33
C GLU A 109 8.47 33.95 10.84
N GLY A 110 8.91 34.54 11.94
CA GLY A 110 8.22 35.67 12.57
C GLY A 110 9.18 36.56 13.34
N ASP A 111 8.64 37.62 13.94
CA ASP A 111 9.42 38.68 14.59
C ASP A 111 10.39 38.12 15.67
N PRO A 112 11.72 38.21 15.45
CA PRO A 112 12.72 37.72 16.40
C PRO A 112 12.78 38.54 17.70
N ALA A 113 12.21 39.75 17.72
CA ALA A 113 12.15 40.61 18.91
C ALA A 113 11.03 40.21 19.89
N SER A 114 10.13 39.32 19.48
CA SER A 114 9.03 38.85 20.33
C SER A 114 9.51 37.94 21.46
N GLU A 115 8.92 38.09 22.66
CA GLU A 115 9.24 37.25 23.84
C GLU A 115 8.95 35.76 23.63
N SER A 116 8.05 35.44 22.69
CA SER A 116 7.73 34.09 22.24
C SER A 116 7.51 34.10 20.73
N PHE A 117 7.83 33.00 20.05
CA PHE A 117 7.58 32.87 18.60
C PHE A 117 6.10 33.14 18.27
N GLN A 118 5.88 34.05 17.32
CA GLN A 118 4.59 34.45 16.79
C GLN A 118 4.68 34.47 15.27
N TYR A 119 3.56 34.16 14.62
CA TYR A 119 3.37 34.29 13.19
C TYR A 119 2.01 34.94 12.96
N ASP A 120 1.96 36.01 12.15
CA ASP A 120 0.74 36.76 11.85
C ASP A 120 0.03 37.20 13.16
N GLY A 121 0.80 37.81 14.05
CA GLY A 121 0.32 38.40 15.32
C GLY A 121 -0.09 37.43 16.43
N ALA A 122 0.13 36.11 16.29
CA ALA A 122 -0.13 35.15 17.37
C ALA A 122 0.73 33.88 17.28
N PRO A 123 0.83 33.05 18.33
CA PRO A 123 1.51 31.75 18.25
C PRO A 123 0.75 30.74 17.37
N PRO A 124 1.43 29.82 16.65
CA PRO A 124 0.80 28.79 15.81
C PRO A 124 0.27 27.61 16.65
N ARG A 125 -0.76 27.85 17.46
CA ARG A 125 -1.34 26.81 18.33
C ARG A 125 -2.24 25.85 17.54
N LEU A 126 -2.34 24.62 18.00
CA LEU A 126 -3.28 23.62 17.48
C LEU A 126 -4.70 24.20 17.39
N GLY A 127 -5.37 23.96 16.26
CA GLY A 127 -6.72 24.46 15.97
C GLY A 127 -6.77 25.89 15.42
N ARG A 128 -5.66 26.62 15.37
CA ARG A 128 -5.60 27.93 14.70
C ARG A 128 -5.68 27.74 13.19
N GLU A 129 -6.48 28.57 12.52
CA GLU A 129 -6.51 28.65 11.07
C GLU A 129 -5.44 29.63 10.58
N LEU A 130 -4.63 29.20 9.61
CA LEU A 130 -3.68 30.03 8.88
C LEU A 130 -4.06 30.03 7.40
N GLN A 131 -3.87 31.18 6.77
CA GLN A 131 -4.10 31.34 5.34
C GLN A 131 -2.78 31.21 4.57
N VAL A 132 -2.86 30.64 3.38
CA VAL A 132 -1.78 30.66 2.38
C VAL A 132 -2.35 31.32 1.14
N VAL A 133 -1.74 32.43 0.72
CA VAL A 133 -2.11 33.17 -0.48
C VAL A 133 -0.91 33.24 -1.42
N THR A 134 -1.09 32.72 -2.62
CA THR A 134 -0.15 32.87 -3.74
C THR A 134 -0.80 33.69 -4.85
N ASP A 135 -0.10 33.88 -5.96
CA ASP A 135 -0.68 34.45 -7.18
C ASP A 135 -1.67 33.50 -7.87
N GLN A 136 -1.60 32.19 -7.58
CA GLN A 136 -2.39 31.15 -8.22
C GLN A 136 -3.59 30.69 -7.37
N TYR A 137 -3.46 30.66 -6.05
CA TYR A 137 -4.49 30.11 -5.17
C TYR A 137 -4.55 30.80 -3.81
N GLN A 138 -5.66 30.55 -3.12
CA GLN A 138 -5.87 30.94 -1.73
C GLN A 138 -6.55 29.80 -1.01
N VAL A 139 -5.92 29.33 0.07
CA VAL A 139 -6.42 28.23 0.91
C VAL A 139 -6.28 28.57 2.38
N ASN A 140 -7.12 27.96 3.20
CA ASN A 140 -7.00 28.04 4.65
C ASN A 140 -6.69 26.63 5.19
N GLY A 141 -5.81 26.56 6.18
CA GLY A 141 -5.42 25.33 6.83
C GLY A 141 -5.46 25.45 8.35
N VAL A 142 -5.91 24.39 9.02
CA VAL A 142 -5.94 24.33 10.48
C VAL A 142 -4.62 23.73 10.97
N VAL A 143 -3.96 24.39 11.93
CA VAL A 143 -2.73 23.88 12.55
C VAL A 143 -3.06 22.60 13.34
N THR A 144 -2.49 21.47 12.92
CA THR A 144 -2.67 20.14 13.55
C THR A 144 -1.40 19.61 14.21
N GLY A 145 -0.26 20.25 13.96
CA GLY A 145 1.01 19.92 14.60
C GLY A 145 2.00 21.07 14.53
N THR A 146 2.96 21.08 15.45
CA THR A 146 4.11 22.00 15.48
C THR A 146 5.37 21.20 15.82
N GLY A 147 6.52 21.57 15.29
CA GLY A 147 7.78 20.91 15.64
C GLY A 147 8.95 21.35 14.77
N GLU A 148 10.03 20.58 14.81
CA GLU A 148 11.27 20.92 14.10
C GLU A 148 11.37 20.28 12.70
N ALA A 149 10.70 19.14 12.46
CA ALA A 149 10.73 18.45 11.17
C ALA A 149 10.24 19.35 10.02
N ASP A 150 10.83 19.23 8.84
CA ASP A 150 10.48 20.00 7.64
C ASP A 150 9.56 19.25 6.67
N ALA A 151 9.26 17.97 6.92
CA ALA A 151 8.28 17.18 6.19
C ALA A 151 7.21 16.56 7.11
N VAL A 152 6.11 16.09 6.53
CA VAL A 152 5.14 15.25 7.23
C VAL A 152 5.79 13.89 7.51
N GLU A 153 5.75 13.45 8.77
CA GLU A 153 6.33 12.16 9.15
C GLU A 153 5.46 11.02 8.61
N THR A 154 6.04 10.17 7.76
CA THR A 154 5.39 8.96 7.25
C THR A 154 6.19 7.71 7.60
N THR A 155 5.59 6.55 7.38
CA THR A 155 6.23 5.24 7.57
C THR A 155 5.58 4.22 6.64
N GLU A 156 6.41 3.36 6.05
CA GLU A 156 5.90 2.23 5.29
C GLU A 156 5.19 1.24 6.22
N ARG A 157 3.98 0.86 5.85
CA ARG A 157 3.20 -0.10 6.62
C ARG A 157 2.55 -1.14 5.72
N GLY A 158 3.01 -2.37 5.84
CA GLY A 158 2.38 -3.52 5.22
C GLY A 158 1.01 -3.82 5.83
N VAL A 159 0.01 -4.08 5.00
CA VAL A 159 -1.33 -4.51 5.40
C VAL A 159 -1.84 -5.63 4.49
N LEU A 160 -2.71 -6.47 5.04
CA LEU A 160 -3.42 -7.49 4.31
C LEU A 160 -4.88 -7.05 4.28
N VAL A 161 -5.39 -6.72 3.10
CA VAL A 161 -6.77 -6.30 2.89
C VAL A 161 -7.54 -7.37 2.13
N ALA A 162 -8.86 -7.41 2.28
CA ALA A 162 -9.69 -8.30 1.50
C ALA A 162 -11.11 -7.77 1.28
N GLY A 163 -11.76 -8.29 0.26
CA GLY A 163 -13.15 -7.97 -0.08
C GLY A 163 -13.61 -8.69 -1.34
N THR A 164 -14.79 -8.33 -1.84
CA THR A 164 -15.39 -8.93 -3.03
C THR A 164 -15.59 -7.87 -4.10
N VAL A 165 -14.92 -8.03 -5.24
CA VAL A 165 -14.93 -7.08 -6.36
C VAL A 165 -15.55 -7.73 -7.60
N PRO A 166 -15.93 -6.96 -8.64
CA PRO A 166 -16.31 -7.52 -9.94
C PRO A 166 -15.19 -8.36 -10.55
N ALA A 167 -15.55 -9.40 -11.31
CA ALA A 167 -14.60 -10.32 -11.93
C ALA A 167 -13.64 -9.61 -12.90
N ASP A 168 -14.12 -8.63 -13.66
CA ASP A 168 -13.29 -7.84 -14.57
C ASP A 168 -12.21 -7.07 -13.79
N THR A 169 -12.59 -6.37 -12.71
CA THR A 169 -11.63 -5.69 -11.82
C THR A 169 -10.63 -6.67 -11.21
N ALA A 170 -11.07 -7.84 -10.74
CA ALA A 170 -10.17 -8.83 -10.16
C ALA A 170 -9.11 -9.34 -11.14
N SER A 171 -9.45 -9.39 -12.44
CA SER A 171 -8.54 -9.82 -13.51
C SER A 171 -7.50 -8.76 -13.89
N GLU A 172 -7.74 -7.50 -13.53
CA GLU A 172 -6.85 -6.37 -13.80
C GLU A 172 -5.79 -6.19 -12.72
N ILE A 173 -6.04 -6.64 -11.49
CA ILE A 173 -5.13 -6.47 -10.35
C ILE A 173 -3.86 -7.32 -10.54
N ARG A 174 -2.70 -6.68 -10.45
CA ARG A 174 -1.38 -7.29 -10.56
C ARG A 174 -0.50 -6.93 -9.36
N GLU A 175 0.45 -7.81 -9.07
CA GLU A 175 1.54 -7.49 -8.15
C GLU A 175 2.42 -6.39 -8.77
N GLY A 176 2.78 -5.40 -7.96
CA GLY A 176 3.49 -4.19 -8.39
C GLY A 176 2.59 -3.03 -8.80
N ASP A 177 1.27 -3.21 -8.88
CA ASP A 177 0.35 -2.09 -9.13
C ASP A 177 0.50 -1.04 -8.02
N ALA A 178 0.54 0.24 -8.41
CA ALA A 178 0.83 1.34 -7.52
C ALA A 178 -0.30 2.38 -7.55
N PHE A 179 -0.77 2.78 -6.37
CA PHE A 179 -1.61 3.95 -6.20
C PHE A 179 -0.72 5.17 -6.02
N THR A 180 -0.74 6.06 -7.00
CA THR A 180 0.04 7.29 -7.01
C THR A 180 -0.87 8.50 -6.82
N LEU A 181 -0.42 9.46 -6.01
CA LEU A 181 -0.98 10.79 -5.92
C LEU A 181 0.06 11.77 -6.43
N ARG A 182 -0.22 12.37 -7.59
CA ARG A 182 0.75 13.11 -8.42
C ARG A 182 1.95 12.23 -8.80
N GLU A 183 3.08 12.37 -8.12
CA GLU A 183 4.34 11.66 -8.39
C GLU A 183 4.77 10.78 -7.20
N ARG A 184 3.96 10.74 -6.13
CA ARG A 184 4.25 9.97 -4.91
C ARG A 184 3.41 8.72 -4.87
N THR A 185 4.06 7.56 -4.75
CA THR A 185 3.39 6.29 -4.50
C THR A 185 2.93 6.23 -3.05
N VAL A 186 1.62 6.16 -2.83
CA VAL A 186 1.03 6.07 -1.49
C VAL A 186 0.65 4.64 -1.11
N ALA A 187 0.49 3.75 -2.09
CA ALA A 187 0.31 2.33 -1.85
C ALA A 187 0.85 1.48 -3.01
N THR A 188 1.35 0.29 -2.71
CA THR A 188 1.82 -0.69 -3.69
C THR A 188 1.21 -2.06 -3.38
N VAL A 189 0.77 -2.78 -4.41
CA VAL A 189 0.33 -4.18 -4.30
C VAL A 189 1.54 -5.10 -4.25
N GLU A 190 1.78 -5.72 -3.11
CA GLU A 190 2.89 -6.66 -2.86
C GLU A 190 2.50 -8.11 -3.17
N SER A 191 1.24 -8.46 -2.92
CA SER A 191 0.73 -9.80 -3.18
C SER A 191 -0.73 -9.74 -3.57
N VAL A 192 -1.14 -10.67 -4.43
CA VAL A 192 -2.53 -10.79 -4.87
C VAL A 192 -2.97 -12.22 -4.61
N GLU A 193 -4.13 -12.45 -4.02
CA GLU A 193 -4.82 -13.74 -4.05
C GLU A 193 -6.25 -13.48 -4.52
N VAL A 194 -6.71 -14.23 -5.53
CA VAL A 194 -8.07 -14.12 -6.05
C VAL A 194 -8.74 -15.47 -6.02
N PHE A 195 -9.97 -15.49 -5.53
CA PHE A 195 -10.77 -16.69 -5.38
C PHE A 195 -12.14 -16.51 -6.03
N GLY A 196 -12.65 -17.59 -6.63
CA GLY A 196 -14.03 -17.65 -7.08
C GLY A 196 -15.02 -17.60 -5.91
N THR A 197 -16.21 -17.09 -6.20
CA THR A 197 -17.36 -17.05 -5.28
C THR A 197 -18.53 -17.84 -5.88
N ASP A 198 -19.63 -17.94 -5.15
CA ASP A 198 -20.90 -18.47 -5.63
C ASP A 198 -21.52 -17.61 -6.75
N GLU A 199 -21.15 -16.33 -6.82
CA GLU A 199 -21.50 -15.40 -7.90
C GLU A 199 -20.34 -15.34 -8.94
N PRO A 200 -20.49 -15.86 -10.17
CA PRO A 200 -19.37 -15.98 -11.12
C PRO A 200 -18.80 -14.64 -11.59
N ASP A 201 -19.60 -13.57 -11.55
CA ASP A 201 -19.23 -12.20 -11.87
C ASP A 201 -18.58 -11.47 -10.68
N ARG A 202 -18.46 -12.13 -9.52
CA ARG A 202 -17.83 -11.60 -8.31
C ARG A 202 -16.67 -12.48 -7.89
N LYS A 203 -15.57 -11.84 -7.49
CA LYS A 203 -14.37 -12.53 -7.01
C LYS A 203 -13.98 -12.00 -5.65
N ARG A 204 -13.59 -12.90 -4.76
CA ARG A 204 -13.00 -12.53 -3.48
C ARG A 204 -11.52 -12.27 -3.70
N VAL A 205 -11.08 -11.06 -3.42
CA VAL A 205 -9.68 -10.65 -3.50
C VAL A 205 -9.10 -10.50 -2.11
N ARG A 206 -7.85 -10.87 -1.97
CA ARG A 206 -7.02 -10.55 -0.80
C ARG A 206 -5.71 -9.99 -1.31
N LEU A 207 -5.40 -8.77 -0.91
CA LEU A 207 -4.21 -8.05 -1.38
C LEU A 207 -3.29 -7.77 -0.20
N GLY A 208 -2.00 -8.05 -0.39
CA GLY A 208 -0.94 -7.46 0.42
C GLY A 208 -0.63 -6.08 -0.11
N LEU A 209 -0.76 -5.04 0.70
CA LEU A 209 -0.42 -3.67 0.32
C LEU A 209 0.71 -3.14 1.21
N THR A 210 1.70 -2.49 0.64
CA THR A 210 2.59 -1.58 1.37
C THR A 210 2.03 -0.17 1.25
N LEU A 211 1.74 0.48 2.38
CA LEU A 211 1.19 1.84 2.43
C LEU A 211 2.26 2.83 2.89
N ASP A 212 2.35 4.00 2.27
CA ASP A 212 3.03 5.16 2.86
C ASP A 212 2.05 5.86 3.82
N ALA A 213 2.19 5.55 5.12
CA ALA A 213 1.20 5.92 6.12
C ALA A 213 1.73 7.03 7.03
N ARG A 214 0.90 8.02 7.31
CA ARG A 214 1.25 9.16 8.18
C ARG A 214 1.39 8.72 9.63
N GLN A 215 2.44 9.19 10.30
CA GLN A 215 2.63 9.04 11.74
C GLN A 215 2.02 10.23 12.47
N THR A 216 1.18 9.95 13.46
CA THR A 216 0.59 10.97 14.33
C THR A 216 0.78 10.57 15.80
N SER A 217 0.52 11.51 16.71
CA SER A 217 0.46 11.21 18.15
C SER A 217 -0.61 10.17 18.51
N GLU A 218 -1.60 10.00 17.63
CA GLU A 218 -2.72 9.07 17.75
C GLU A 218 -2.44 7.69 17.11
N GLY A 219 -1.26 7.50 16.52
CA GLY A 219 -0.84 6.29 15.82
C GLY A 219 -0.70 6.48 14.30
N THR A 220 -0.45 5.38 13.60
CA THR A 220 -0.33 5.35 12.13
C THR A 220 -1.70 5.51 11.47
N GLN A 221 -1.79 6.41 10.50
CA GLN A 221 -3.00 6.71 9.74
C GLN A 221 -2.76 6.56 8.24
N PHE A 222 -3.80 6.16 7.50
CA PHE A 222 -3.81 6.14 6.04
C PHE A 222 -5.17 6.63 5.56
N ALA A 223 -5.20 7.41 4.49
CA ALA A 223 -6.45 8.02 3.97
C ALA A 223 -7.23 8.86 5.01
N GLY A 224 -6.54 9.37 6.04
CA GLY A 224 -7.12 10.09 7.18
C GLY A 224 -7.82 9.22 8.23
N GLU A 225 -7.71 7.89 8.13
CA GLU A 225 -8.25 6.96 9.13
C GLU A 225 -7.12 6.24 9.88
N ARG A 226 -7.36 5.88 11.15
CA ARG A 226 -6.40 5.09 11.92
C ARG A 226 -6.28 3.69 11.31
N LEU A 227 -5.05 3.27 11.05
CA LEU A 227 -4.80 1.96 10.45
C LEU A 227 -5.04 0.84 11.48
N ALA A 228 -6.16 0.14 11.33
CA ALA A 228 -6.60 -0.93 12.22
C ALA A 228 -7.36 -2.01 11.42
N GLU A 229 -7.56 -3.19 12.01
CA GLU A 229 -8.43 -4.22 11.42
C GLU A 229 -9.85 -3.67 11.21
N GLY A 230 -10.42 -3.95 10.04
CA GLY A 230 -11.73 -3.45 9.61
C GLY A 230 -11.73 -2.05 8.99
N ALA A 231 -10.62 -1.30 9.03
CA ALA A 231 -10.50 -0.03 8.32
C ALA A 231 -10.58 -0.26 6.79
N GLU A 232 -11.21 0.66 6.06
CA GLU A 232 -11.33 0.60 4.60
C GLU A 232 -10.15 1.31 3.95
N ILE A 233 -9.42 0.59 3.09
CA ILE A 233 -8.27 1.14 2.37
C ILE A 233 -8.68 1.44 0.92
N PRO A 234 -8.75 2.72 0.53
CA PRO A 234 -8.93 3.07 -0.87
C PRO A 234 -7.64 2.76 -1.64
N PHE A 235 -7.80 2.17 -2.81
CA PHE A 235 -6.71 1.91 -3.75
C PHE A 235 -7.21 2.18 -5.17
N ARG A 236 -6.44 2.94 -5.94
CA ARG A 236 -6.80 3.29 -7.31
C ARG A 236 -5.57 3.29 -8.21
N THR A 237 -5.77 2.80 -9.43
CA THR A 237 -4.86 2.92 -10.57
C THR A 237 -5.59 3.66 -11.70
N ASP A 238 -4.94 3.80 -12.85
CA ASP A 238 -5.60 4.31 -14.07
C ASP A 238 -6.66 3.33 -14.61
N ASP A 239 -6.52 2.04 -14.31
CA ASP A 239 -7.37 0.97 -14.83
C ASP A 239 -8.57 0.67 -13.91
N TYR A 240 -8.36 0.70 -12.59
CA TYR A 240 -9.40 0.31 -11.63
C TYR A 240 -9.33 1.07 -10.30
N GLY A 241 -10.43 1.02 -9.55
CA GLY A 241 -10.49 1.55 -8.18
C GLY A 241 -11.26 0.60 -7.26
N LEU A 242 -10.78 0.45 -6.03
CA LEU A 242 -11.37 -0.43 -5.03
C LEU A 242 -11.20 0.15 -3.61
N SER A 243 -12.05 -0.32 -2.71
CA SER A 243 -11.96 -0.08 -1.26
C SER A 243 -12.09 -1.45 -0.59
N LEU A 244 -11.09 -1.82 0.22
CA LEU A 244 -11.06 -3.12 0.88
C LEU A 244 -10.78 -2.99 2.36
N ALA A 245 -11.40 -3.87 3.15
CA ALA A 245 -11.22 -3.91 4.59
C ALA A 245 -9.87 -4.53 4.98
N VAL A 246 -9.16 -3.90 5.91
CA VAL A 246 -7.96 -4.45 6.53
C VAL A 246 -8.31 -5.71 7.33
N GLN A 247 -7.73 -6.83 6.93
CA GLN A 247 -7.74 -8.07 7.72
C GLN A 247 -6.57 -8.13 8.71
N ARG A 248 -5.45 -7.47 8.40
CA ARG A 248 -4.30 -7.40 9.29
C ARG A 248 -3.41 -6.21 9.00
N VAL A 249 -2.87 -5.63 10.08
CA VAL A 249 -1.79 -4.63 10.03
C VAL A 249 -0.43 -5.29 10.28
N GLY A 250 0.60 -4.86 9.55
CA GLY A 250 1.98 -5.31 9.68
C GLY A 250 2.30 -6.60 8.91
N ALA A 251 1.49 -6.97 7.92
CA ALA A 251 1.73 -8.15 7.09
C ALA A 251 1.15 -7.93 5.70
N THR A 252 1.91 -8.31 4.66
CA THR A 252 1.47 -8.27 3.25
C THR A 252 1.15 -9.66 2.72
N GLU A 253 1.30 -10.69 3.55
CA GLU A 253 0.98 -12.08 3.20
C GLU A 253 0.01 -12.69 4.22
N PRO A 254 -0.85 -13.62 3.80
CA PRO A 254 -1.64 -14.45 4.70
C PRO A 254 -0.76 -15.32 5.63
N ARG A 255 -1.36 -15.86 6.70
CA ARG A 255 -0.64 -16.79 7.60
C ARG A 255 -0.51 -18.16 6.97
N GLY A 256 0.50 -18.88 7.43
CA GLY A 256 0.71 -20.28 7.10
C GLY A 256 1.52 -20.49 5.83
N GLU A 257 2.09 -21.68 5.71
CA GLU A 257 2.91 -22.08 4.57
C GLU A 257 2.00 -22.59 3.44
N PRO A 258 2.22 -22.16 2.18
CA PRO A 258 1.47 -22.68 1.05
C PRO A 258 1.77 -24.17 0.84
N ALA A 259 0.74 -24.96 0.62
CA ALA A 259 0.82 -26.39 0.37
C ALA A 259 -0.27 -26.84 -0.61
N THR A 260 -0.19 -28.09 -1.06
CA THR A 260 -1.24 -28.73 -1.87
C THR A 260 -1.78 -29.92 -1.11
N ARG A 261 -3.11 -30.03 -1.02
CA ARG A 261 -3.78 -31.15 -0.36
C ARG A 261 -4.83 -31.77 -1.27
N THR A 262 -4.73 -33.08 -1.44
CA THR A 262 -5.74 -33.89 -2.12
C THR A 262 -6.87 -34.18 -1.14
N VAL A 263 -8.08 -33.73 -1.45
CA VAL A 263 -9.26 -33.90 -0.61
C VAL A 263 -10.38 -34.62 -1.36
N THR A 264 -11.25 -35.28 -0.63
CA THR A 264 -12.50 -35.81 -1.17
C THR A 264 -13.63 -34.85 -0.82
N LEU A 265 -14.35 -34.39 -1.83
CA LEU A 265 -15.50 -33.51 -1.72
C LEU A 265 -16.77 -34.26 -2.14
N GLN A 266 -17.88 -34.00 -1.50
CA GLN A 266 -19.15 -34.69 -1.75
C GLN A 266 -20.30 -33.69 -1.92
N ILE A 267 -21.14 -33.96 -2.91
CA ILE A 267 -22.44 -33.33 -3.09
C ILE A 267 -23.47 -34.44 -2.99
N GLU A 268 -24.39 -34.32 -2.05
CA GLU A 268 -25.52 -35.24 -1.91
C GLU A 268 -26.72 -34.70 -2.68
N ASP A 269 -27.53 -35.60 -3.24
CA ASP A 269 -28.80 -35.27 -3.89
C ASP A 269 -28.68 -34.23 -5.03
N ALA A 270 -27.58 -34.27 -5.80
CA ALA A 270 -27.34 -33.33 -6.88
C ALA A 270 -28.30 -33.56 -8.05
N ASP A 271 -28.83 -32.47 -8.63
CA ASP A 271 -29.60 -32.55 -9.88
C ASP A 271 -28.75 -33.17 -11.00
N PRO A 272 -29.31 -34.04 -11.88
CA PRO A 272 -28.56 -34.69 -12.95
C PRO A 272 -27.81 -33.72 -13.88
N GLY A 273 -28.35 -32.52 -14.11
CA GLY A 273 -27.70 -31.49 -14.91
C GLY A 273 -26.41 -31.01 -14.26
N LEU A 274 -26.45 -30.68 -12.96
CA LEU A 274 -25.27 -30.29 -12.19
C LEU A 274 -24.25 -31.43 -12.13
N ALA A 275 -24.70 -32.64 -11.77
CA ALA A 275 -23.83 -33.80 -11.66
C ALA A 275 -23.11 -34.13 -12.97
N THR A 276 -23.78 -33.98 -14.12
CA THR A 276 -23.16 -34.19 -15.44
C THR A 276 -22.21 -33.07 -15.83
N ALA A 277 -22.47 -31.83 -15.39
CA ALA A 277 -21.65 -30.67 -15.71
C ALA A 277 -20.29 -30.67 -15.00
N ILE A 278 -20.16 -31.36 -13.86
CA ILE A 278 -18.90 -31.46 -13.11
C ILE A 278 -18.04 -32.56 -13.74
N GLU A 279 -16.83 -32.26 -14.21
CA GLU A 279 -15.95 -33.25 -14.86
C GLU A 279 -14.54 -33.24 -14.26
N ALA A 280 -13.84 -34.37 -14.36
CA ALA A 280 -12.43 -34.44 -14.00
C ALA A 280 -11.58 -33.62 -14.98
N GLY A 281 -10.54 -32.96 -14.46
CA GLY A 281 -9.71 -32.01 -15.19
C GLY A 281 -10.20 -30.56 -15.12
N MET A 282 -11.37 -30.30 -14.55
CA MET A 282 -11.84 -28.94 -14.29
C MET A 282 -10.97 -28.25 -13.24
N THR A 283 -10.73 -26.95 -13.43
CA THR A 283 -9.85 -26.16 -12.56
C THR A 283 -10.54 -24.87 -12.15
N GLU A 284 -10.32 -24.46 -10.90
CA GLU A 284 -10.49 -23.07 -10.50
C GLU A 284 -9.15 -22.36 -10.70
N SER A 285 -9.12 -21.39 -11.62
CA SER A 285 -7.92 -20.61 -11.92
C SER A 285 -8.26 -19.14 -12.04
N VAL A 286 -7.46 -18.28 -11.41
CA VAL A 286 -7.57 -16.81 -11.54
C VAL A 286 -6.18 -16.21 -11.67
N ASN A 287 -5.99 -15.29 -12.62
CA ASN A 287 -4.70 -14.67 -12.96
C ASN A 287 -3.57 -15.71 -13.10
N ASP A 288 -3.82 -16.72 -13.94
CA ASP A 288 -2.92 -17.85 -14.23
C ASP A 288 -2.51 -18.71 -13.03
N ARG A 289 -3.18 -18.54 -11.88
CA ARG A 289 -2.94 -19.34 -10.67
C ARG A 289 -4.09 -20.29 -10.43
N THR A 290 -3.77 -21.58 -10.42
CA THR A 290 -4.72 -22.65 -10.13
C THR A 290 -4.88 -22.82 -8.62
N VAL A 291 -6.10 -22.61 -8.15
CA VAL A 291 -6.50 -22.72 -6.73
C VAL A 291 -7.02 -24.12 -6.43
N ALA A 292 -7.69 -24.75 -7.39
CA ALA A 292 -8.21 -26.11 -7.26
C ALA A 292 -8.17 -26.84 -8.61
N THR A 293 -7.95 -28.16 -8.57
CA THR A 293 -8.06 -29.05 -9.73
C THR A 293 -8.87 -30.29 -9.34
N LEU A 294 -9.93 -30.59 -10.08
CA LEU A 294 -10.64 -31.86 -9.93
C LEU A 294 -9.86 -32.96 -10.64
N THR A 295 -9.44 -33.99 -9.92
CA THR A 295 -8.63 -35.09 -10.46
C THR A 295 -9.47 -36.34 -10.74
N ASP A 296 -10.55 -36.56 -10.01
CA ASP A 296 -11.50 -37.66 -10.22
C ASP A 296 -12.94 -37.24 -9.88
N VAL A 297 -13.93 -37.80 -10.59
CA VAL A 297 -15.35 -37.53 -10.33
C VAL A 297 -16.16 -38.82 -10.49
N GLN A 298 -16.77 -39.26 -9.40
CA GLN A 298 -17.62 -40.43 -9.32
C GLN A 298 -19.08 -40.00 -9.07
N ARG A 299 -20.01 -40.74 -9.66
CA ARG A 299 -21.44 -40.43 -9.60
C ARG A 299 -22.22 -41.69 -9.35
N GLU A 300 -23.05 -41.67 -8.32
CA GLU A 300 -23.93 -42.76 -7.94
C GLU A 300 -25.36 -42.21 -7.80
N ARG A 301 -26.38 -43.08 -7.85
CA ARG A 301 -27.74 -42.61 -7.58
C ARG A 301 -27.86 -42.28 -6.11
N SER A 302 -28.44 -41.12 -5.78
CA SER A 302 -28.65 -40.74 -4.39
C SER A 302 -29.58 -41.73 -3.69
N THR A 303 -29.47 -41.86 -2.37
CA THR A 303 -30.36 -42.72 -1.59
C THR A 303 -31.54 -41.94 -1.02
N VAL A 304 -32.76 -42.49 -1.15
CA VAL A 304 -33.96 -42.02 -0.45
C VAL A 304 -34.46 -43.03 0.57
N ILE A 305 -34.90 -42.51 1.71
CA ILE A 305 -35.57 -43.28 2.75
C ILE A 305 -37.08 -43.06 2.62
N LEU A 306 -37.81 -44.14 2.37
CA LEU A 306 -39.26 -44.15 2.27
C LEU A 306 -39.85 -44.81 3.50
N VAL A 307 -40.89 -44.21 4.09
CA VAL A 307 -41.66 -44.79 5.21
C VAL A 307 -43.04 -45.16 4.68
N SER A 308 -43.43 -46.43 4.83
CA SER A 308 -44.76 -46.90 4.41
C SER A 308 -45.87 -46.43 5.37
N GLU A 309 -47.13 -46.54 4.94
CA GLU A 309 -48.30 -46.26 5.80
C GLU A 309 -48.35 -47.16 7.05
N ASP A 310 -47.76 -48.35 6.97
CA ASP A 310 -47.65 -49.31 8.08
C ASP A 310 -46.44 -49.02 9.00
N GLY A 311 -45.61 -48.03 8.68
CA GLY A 311 -44.45 -47.60 9.46
C GLY A 311 -43.13 -48.32 9.13
N ASP A 312 -43.08 -49.14 8.08
CA ASP A 312 -41.85 -49.81 7.64
C ASP A 312 -40.93 -48.83 6.89
N VAL A 313 -39.62 -48.91 7.14
CA VAL A 313 -38.60 -48.06 6.52
C VAL A 313 -37.88 -48.81 5.40
N TYR A 314 -37.83 -48.21 4.21
CA TYR A 314 -37.15 -48.75 3.04
C TYR A 314 -36.11 -47.78 2.50
N GLU A 315 -34.95 -48.32 2.14
CA GLU A 315 -33.88 -47.61 1.43
C GLU A 315 -33.98 -47.93 -0.07
N ARG A 316 -33.98 -46.87 -0.90
CA ARG A 316 -34.10 -46.97 -2.38
C ARG A 316 -33.25 -45.91 -3.06
N ASP A 317 -32.82 -46.19 -4.28
CA ASP A 317 -32.21 -45.16 -5.13
C ASP A 317 -33.23 -44.09 -5.52
N HIS A 318 -32.81 -42.84 -5.46
CA HIS A 318 -33.51 -41.70 -6.01
C HIS A 318 -33.63 -41.89 -7.54
N PRO A 319 -34.80 -41.63 -8.14
CA PRO A 319 -35.04 -41.93 -9.56
C PRO A 319 -34.27 -41.01 -10.52
N ARG A 320 -33.70 -39.90 -10.04
CA ARG A 320 -33.05 -38.86 -10.87
C ARG A 320 -31.72 -38.40 -10.29
N ASN A 321 -31.77 -37.70 -9.15
CA ASN A 321 -30.65 -37.11 -8.44
C ASN A 321 -29.53 -38.11 -8.15
N LEU A 322 -28.31 -37.57 -8.11
CA LEU A 322 -27.07 -38.30 -8.01
C LEU A 322 -26.23 -37.78 -6.84
N ASP A 323 -25.55 -38.68 -6.15
CA ASP A 323 -24.48 -38.31 -5.23
C ASP A 323 -23.19 -38.21 -6.05
N VAL A 324 -22.48 -37.09 -5.89
CA VAL A 324 -21.26 -36.77 -6.62
C VAL A 324 -20.11 -36.74 -5.65
N THR A 325 -19.14 -37.64 -5.84
CA THR A 325 -17.89 -37.68 -5.08
C THR A 325 -16.76 -37.22 -5.97
N MET A 326 -16.05 -36.18 -5.55
CA MET A 326 -14.96 -35.56 -6.29
C MET A 326 -13.66 -35.73 -5.51
N THR A 327 -12.58 -36.09 -6.20
CA THR A 327 -11.22 -35.92 -5.66
C THR A 327 -10.65 -34.63 -6.23
N ALA A 328 -10.15 -33.76 -5.36
CA ALA A 328 -9.63 -32.44 -5.75
C ALA A 328 -8.27 -32.16 -5.10
N ASP A 329 -7.33 -31.64 -5.89
CA ASP A 329 -6.10 -31.04 -5.37
C ASP A 329 -6.33 -29.56 -5.11
N LEU A 330 -6.28 -29.16 -3.84
CA LEU A 330 -6.51 -27.79 -3.38
C LEU A 330 -5.20 -27.11 -3.01
N SER A 331 -5.06 -25.85 -3.43
CA SER A 331 -4.03 -24.94 -2.91
C SER A 331 -4.46 -24.42 -1.55
N VAL A 332 -3.77 -24.86 -0.50
CA VAL A 332 -4.10 -24.61 0.89
C VAL A 332 -2.96 -23.89 1.61
N ARG A 333 -3.24 -23.38 2.80
CA ARG A 333 -2.23 -22.86 3.72
C ARG A 333 -2.24 -23.64 5.03
N GLU A 334 -1.07 -24.14 5.42
CA GLU A 334 -0.81 -24.82 6.68
C GLU A 334 -0.49 -23.80 7.77
N THR A 335 -1.39 -23.67 8.74
CA THR A 335 -1.21 -22.77 9.88
C THR A 335 -1.03 -23.57 11.16
N GLY A 336 -0.58 -22.93 12.24
CA GLY A 336 -0.58 -23.54 13.58
C GLY A 336 -1.97 -23.95 14.08
N GLY A 337 -3.04 -23.46 13.45
CA GLY A 337 -4.44 -23.84 13.74
C GLY A 337 -5.02 -24.92 12.81
N GLY A 338 -4.23 -25.44 11.86
CA GLY A 338 -4.67 -26.44 10.88
C GLY A 338 -4.63 -25.93 9.44
N LEU A 339 -5.24 -26.72 8.55
CA LEU A 339 -5.34 -26.44 7.11
C LEU A 339 -6.40 -25.37 6.83
N THR A 340 -6.09 -24.47 5.91
CA THR A 340 -7.03 -23.47 5.42
C THR A 340 -7.08 -23.45 3.90
N PHE A 341 -8.27 -23.31 3.34
CA PHE A 341 -8.52 -23.14 1.90
C PHE A 341 -9.25 -21.82 1.71
N LYS A 342 -8.77 -20.94 0.82
CA LYS A 342 -9.32 -19.58 0.63
C LYS A 342 -9.41 -18.73 1.93
N GLY A 343 -8.62 -19.11 2.94
CA GLY A 343 -8.61 -18.49 4.27
C GLY A 343 -9.65 -19.01 5.26
N GLU A 344 -10.45 -20.02 4.87
CA GLU A 344 -11.40 -20.71 5.72
C GLU A 344 -10.81 -22.04 6.18
N SER A 345 -11.22 -22.51 7.36
CA SER A 345 -10.68 -23.76 7.90
C SER A 345 -11.18 -24.95 7.07
N LEU A 346 -10.25 -25.80 6.65
CA LEU A 346 -10.53 -26.99 5.86
C LEU A 346 -10.54 -28.21 6.80
N GLN A 347 -11.73 -28.74 7.08
CA GLN A 347 -11.95 -29.84 8.02
C GLN A 347 -13.00 -30.80 7.47
N TYR A 348 -13.07 -32.02 8.01
CA TYR A 348 -14.19 -32.91 7.70
C TYR A 348 -15.53 -32.22 8.00
N GLY A 349 -16.45 -32.26 7.04
CA GLY A 349 -17.76 -31.63 7.13
C GLY A 349 -17.79 -30.14 6.81
N SER A 350 -16.65 -29.48 6.53
CA SER A 350 -16.66 -28.09 6.08
C SER A 350 -17.13 -27.99 4.63
N THR A 351 -17.84 -26.93 4.29
CA THR A 351 -18.24 -26.63 2.92
C THR A 351 -17.14 -25.90 2.17
N VAL A 352 -16.94 -26.25 0.91
CA VAL A 352 -16.00 -25.61 -0.01
C VAL A 352 -16.74 -25.19 -1.28
N THR A 353 -16.52 -23.95 -1.70
CA THR A 353 -17.01 -23.42 -2.98
C THR A 353 -15.89 -23.43 -4.01
N LEU A 354 -16.13 -24.08 -5.15
CA LEU A 354 -15.23 -24.14 -6.29
C LEU A 354 -15.88 -23.49 -7.51
N ASP A 355 -15.19 -22.51 -8.08
CA ASP A 355 -15.59 -21.88 -9.34
C ASP A 355 -14.80 -22.53 -10.48
N LEU A 356 -15.42 -23.51 -11.14
CA LEU A 356 -14.79 -24.33 -12.17
C LEU A 356 -14.96 -23.74 -13.58
N GLY A 357 -15.27 -22.43 -13.67
CA GLY A 357 -15.43 -21.69 -14.92
C GLY A 357 -16.80 -21.89 -15.57
N SER A 358 -17.19 -23.12 -15.90
CA SER A 358 -18.52 -23.41 -16.48
C SER A 358 -19.60 -23.67 -15.42
N VAL A 359 -19.18 -23.98 -14.20
CA VAL A 359 -20.07 -24.34 -13.10
C VAL A 359 -19.43 -23.93 -11.76
N THR A 360 -20.26 -23.36 -10.88
CA THR A 360 -19.88 -23.16 -9.48
C THR A 360 -20.45 -24.30 -8.66
N VAL A 361 -19.61 -24.89 -7.81
CA VAL A 361 -19.94 -26.06 -7.00
C VAL A 361 -19.74 -25.72 -5.53
N GLU A 362 -20.75 -26.01 -4.73
CA GLU A 362 -20.65 -26.05 -3.27
C GLU A 362 -20.65 -27.52 -2.83
N ALA A 363 -19.60 -27.95 -2.14
CA ALA A 363 -19.43 -29.34 -1.74
C ALA A 363 -18.89 -29.49 -0.33
N THR A 364 -19.25 -30.59 0.33
CA THR A 364 -18.81 -30.90 1.70
C THR A 364 -17.52 -31.71 1.67
N VAL A 365 -16.55 -31.38 2.53
CA VAL A 365 -15.32 -32.17 2.68
C VAL A 365 -15.62 -33.49 3.37
N ALA A 366 -15.40 -34.60 2.67
CA ALA A 366 -15.56 -35.96 3.16
C ALA A 366 -14.23 -36.58 3.65
N SER A 367 -13.08 -36.13 3.13
CA SER A 367 -11.75 -36.53 3.63
C SER A 367 -10.65 -35.51 3.28
N LEU A 368 -9.55 -35.53 4.04
CA LEU A 368 -8.37 -34.65 3.90
C LEU A 368 -7.08 -35.41 3.58
#